data_AF-A0A3P8T700-F1
#
_entry.id   AF-A0A3P8T700-F1
#
_cell.length_a   1.000
_cell.length_b   1.000
_cell.length_c   1.000
_cell.angle_alpha   90.00
_cell.angle_beta   90.00
_cell.angle_gamma   90.00
#
_symmetry.space_group_name_H-M   'P 1'
#
loop_
_entity.id
_entity.type
_entity.pdbx_description
1 polymer ?
#
loop_
_entity_poly.entity_id
_entity_poly.type
_entity_poly.pdbx_seq_one_letter_code
_entity_poly.pdbx_strand_id
1 'polypeptide(L)'
;MDLSCDPGFVLDGDTCVPLSQCGCTHNGNHYSSNQTYWADESCTVQCVCEPQTHQIRCHSDSCGPDESCGLQDGVRTCMHDPKHTCMYTSRHVITFDRRDYDFHGTCRYQLVGLCGQNRGLDQIQVHVQTDGQAVSERVTSWSM
;
A
#
# COMPACT_ATOMS: atom_id res chain seq x y z
N MET A 1 -14.19 19.48 35.98
CA MET A 1 -13.82 18.30 36.79
C MET A 1 -12.34 18.12 36.61
N ASP A 2 -11.56 18.11 37.68
CA ASP A 2 -10.14 17.77 37.62
C ASP A 2 -10.05 16.24 37.58
N LEU A 3 -9.47 15.68 36.51
CA LEU A 3 -9.34 14.23 36.35
C LEU A 3 -8.08 13.79 37.11
N SER A 4 -8.28 13.36 38.35
CA SER A 4 -7.24 12.81 39.21
C SER A 4 -7.14 11.29 39.02
N CYS A 5 -5.95 10.79 38.70
CA CYS A 5 -5.68 9.35 38.67
C CYS A 5 -5.39 8.80 40.07
N ASP A 6 -5.71 7.52 40.27
CA ASP A 6 -5.35 6.79 41.49
C ASP A 6 -3.82 6.68 41.65
N PRO A 7 -3.30 6.52 42.88
CA PRO A 7 -1.86 6.35 43.12
C PRO A 7 -1.28 5.20 42.30
N GLY A 8 -0.20 5.49 41.55
CA GLY A 8 0.45 4.52 40.65
C GLY A 8 -0.01 4.61 39.19
N PHE A 9 -1.02 5.44 38.90
CA PHE A 9 -1.50 5.73 37.55
C PHE A 9 -1.18 7.17 37.16
N VAL A 10 -0.98 7.38 35.86
CA VAL A 10 -0.75 8.69 35.25
C VAL A 10 -1.81 8.93 34.18
N LEU A 11 -2.09 10.20 33.94
CA LEU A 11 -3.05 10.60 32.92
C LEU A 11 -2.39 10.51 31.53
N ASP A 12 -2.96 9.69 30.66
CA ASP A 12 -2.57 9.47 29.27
C ASP A 12 -3.78 9.82 28.37
N GLY A 13 -3.76 11.02 27.82
CA GLY A 13 -4.94 11.63 27.20
C GLY A 13 -6.07 11.83 28.21
N ASP A 14 -7.16 11.09 28.04
CA ASP A 14 -8.35 11.14 28.93
C ASP A 14 -8.46 9.90 29.84
N THR A 15 -7.42 9.06 29.89
CA THR A 15 -7.42 7.78 30.60
C THR A 15 -6.28 7.67 31.59
N CYS A 16 -6.54 7.05 32.74
CA CYS A 16 -5.50 6.75 33.73
C CYS A 16 -4.86 5.40 33.42
N VAL A 17 -3.57 5.38 33.13
CA VAL A 17 -2.80 4.17 32.80
C VAL A 17 -1.63 3.99 33.77
N PRO A 18 -1.14 2.77 33.99
CA PRO A 18 0.12 2.57 34.70
C PRO A 18 1.26 3.33 34.01
N LEU A 19 2.25 3.79 34.77
CA LEU A 19 3.39 4.53 34.20
C LEU A 19 4.04 3.78 33.02
N SER A 20 4.16 2.45 33.10
CA SER A 20 4.72 1.59 32.04
C SER A 20 3.90 1.54 30.74
N GLN A 21 2.67 2.04 30.75
CA GLN A 21 1.76 2.10 29.62
C GLN A 21 1.50 3.53 29.14
N CYS A 22 2.15 4.52 29.77
CA CYS A 22 2.09 5.91 29.35
C CYS A 22 2.62 6.06 27.91
N GLY A 23 1.94 6.87 27.11
CA GLY A 23 2.31 7.17 25.74
C GLY A 23 3.50 8.12 25.61
N CYS A 24 3.74 8.54 24.37
CA CYS A 24 4.79 9.46 23.96
C CYS A 24 4.18 10.69 23.29
N THR A 25 4.85 11.84 23.38
CA THR A 25 4.47 13.04 22.61
C THR A 25 5.54 13.38 21.59
N HIS A 26 5.14 13.59 20.32
CA HIS A 26 6.05 13.98 19.25
C HIS A 26 5.34 14.91 18.27
N ASN A 27 5.93 16.08 18.01
CA ASN A 27 5.41 17.13 17.11
C ASN A 27 3.98 17.58 17.47
N GLY A 28 3.68 17.63 18.76
CA GLY A 28 2.36 18.04 19.27
C GLY A 28 1.30 16.93 19.23
N ASN A 29 1.63 15.75 18.71
CA ASN A 29 0.72 14.59 18.69
C ASN A 29 1.06 13.62 19.81
N HIS A 30 0.01 13.01 20.38
CA HIS A 30 0.09 11.97 21.38
C HIS A 30 0.03 10.58 20.73
N TYR A 31 0.90 9.66 21.16
CA TYR A 31 0.97 8.29 20.68
C TYR A 31 0.92 7.33 21.87
N SER A 32 -0.01 6.38 21.87
CA SER A 32 -0.09 5.36 22.91
C SER A 32 1.16 4.48 22.94
N SER A 33 1.41 3.85 24.09
CA SER A 33 2.50 2.88 24.24
C SER A 33 2.43 1.78 23.17
N ASN A 34 3.56 1.47 22.53
CA ASN A 34 3.68 0.58 21.35
C ASN A 34 2.98 1.04 20.06
N GLN A 35 2.36 2.22 20.01
CA GLN A 35 1.76 2.70 18.77
C GLN A 35 2.85 2.98 17.72
N THR A 36 2.61 2.52 16.50
CA THR A 36 3.45 2.79 15.32
C THR A 36 2.77 3.76 14.36
N TYR A 37 3.57 4.51 13.61
CA TYR A 37 3.08 5.37 12.54
C TYR A 37 4.17 5.64 11.48
N TRP A 38 3.75 5.94 10.25
CA TRP A 38 4.63 6.41 9.19
C TRP A 38 4.88 7.91 9.33
N ALA A 39 6.16 8.31 9.36
CA ALA A 39 6.56 9.71 9.57
C ALA A 39 6.71 10.51 8.27
N ASP A 40 6.57 9.86 7.12
CA ASP A 40 6.67 10.47 5.80
C ASP A 40 5.50 10.04 4.89
N GLU A 41 5.42 10.66 3.71
CA GLU A 41 4.35 10.41 2.74
C GLU A 41 4.55 9.15 1.89
N SER A 42 5.77 8.61 1.87
CA SER A 42 6.19 7.50 1.00
C SER A 42 6.31 6.17 1.75
N CYS A 43 5.95 6.14 3.03
CA CYS A 43 6.13 5.02 3.94
C CYS A 43 7.59 4.51 3.95
N THR A 44 8.57 5.41 4.10
CA THR A 44 10.01 5.06 4.17
C THR A 44 10.61 5.12 5.57
N VAL A 45 9.91 5.76 6.51
CA VAL A 45 10.31 5.94 7.90
C VAL A 45 9.15 5.59 8.82
N GLN A 46 9.32 4.55 9.62
CA GLN A 46 8.36 4.14 10.63
C GLN A 46 8.87 4.49 12.03
N CYS A 47 7.99 5.07 12.84
CA CYS A 47 8.26 5.45 14.21
C CYS A 47 7.38 4.65 15.18
N VAL A 48 7.91 4.36 16.36
CA VAL A 48 7.21 3.66 17.44
C VAL A 48 7.39 4.39 18.77
N CYS A 49 6.34 4.47 19.58
CA CYS A 49 6.45 4.87 20.98
C CYS A 49 6.96 3.69 21.81
N GLU A 50 8.22 3.77 22.25
CA GLU A 50 8.86 2.68 22.98
C GLU A 50 8.41 2.66 24.46
N PRO A 51 7.78 1.58 24.96
CA PRO A 51 7.18 1.56 26.30
C PRO A 51 8.16 1.74 27.45
N GLN A 52 9.43 1.40 27.23
CA GLN A 52 10.45 1.38 28.29
C GLN A 52 11.07 2.76 28.52
N THR A 53 11.28 3.51 27.43
CA THR A 53 11.93 4.81 27.45
C THR A 53 10.92 5.96 27.37
N HIS A 54 9.66 5.68 26.97
CA HIS A 54 8.64 6.68 26.64
C HIS A 54 9.13 7.68 25.59
N GLN A 55 10.00 7.23 24.69
CA GLN A 55 10.56 8.01 23.59
C GLN A 55 10.10 7.45 22.26
N ILE A 56 9.98 8.35 21.27
CA ILE A 56 9.77 7.91 19.89
C ILE A 56 11.08 7.41 19.31
N ARG A 57 11.06 6.20 18.76
CA ARG A 57 12.16 5.63 17.99
C ARG A 57 11.75 5.45 16.55
N CYS A 58 12.49 6.04 15.62
CA CYS A 58 12.24 5.94 14.19
C CYS A 58 13.31 5.13 13.48
N HIS A 59 12.91 4.41 12.44
CA HIS A 59 13.80 3.59 11.62
C HIS A 59 13.30 3.55 10.18
N SER A 60 14.21 3.25 9.26
CA SER A 60 13.85 3.01 7.87
C SER A 60 13.09 1.70 7.74
N ASP A 61 11.97 1.75 7.03
CA ASP A 61 11.10 0.61 6.75
C ASP A 61 10.36 0.86 5.43
N SER A 62 9.63 -0.12 4.92
CA SER A 62 8.84 0.01 3.69
C SER A 62 7.64 -0.93 3.69
N CYS A 63 6.59 -0.56 2.97
CA CYS A 63 5.47 -1.48 2.72
C CYS A 63 5.92 -2.79 2.06
N GLY A 64 5.14 -3.84 2.29
CA GLY A 64 5.38 -5.15 1.69
C GLY A 64 5.29 -5.15 0.15
N PRO A 65 5.70 -6.25 -0.50
CA PRO A 65 5.76 -6.34 -1.97
C PRO A 65 4.40 -6.20 -2.68
N ASP A 66 3.30 -6.52 -1.99
CA ASP A 66 1.90 -6.44 -2.46
C ASP A 66 1.11 -5.40 -1.63
N GLU A 67 1.79 -4.34 -1.21
CA GLU A 67 1.20 -3.23 -0.49
C GLU A 67 1.62 -1.90 -1.12
N SER A 68 0.72 -0.92 -1.05
CA SER A 68 0.99 0.45 -1.45
C SER A 68 0.77 1.40 -0.28
N CYS A 69 1.61 2.44 -0.24
CA CYS A 69 1.53 3.47 0.78
C CYS A 69 0.38 4.43 0.46
N GLY A 70 -0.55 4.62 1.39
CA GLY A 70 -1.64 5.57 1.21
C GLY A 70 -2.33 5.94 2.51
N LEU A 71 -3.44 6.67 2.41
CA LEU A 71 -4.23 7.09 3.57
C LEU A 71 -5.46 6.19 3.69
N GLN A 72 -5.63 5.57 4.85
CA GLN A 72 -6.86 4.88 5.24
C GLN A 72 -7.43 5.62 6.46
N ASP A 73 -8.64 6.15 6.33
CA ASP A 73 -9.30 6.96 7.38
C ASP A 73 -8.45 8.13 7.89
N GLY A 74 -7.66 8.74 6.99
CA GLY A 74 -6.76 9.86 7.29
C GLY A 74 -5.43 9.46 7.94
N VAL A 75 -5.21 8.18 8.21
CA VAL A 75 -3.95 7.66 8.76
C VAL A 75 -3.13 7.03 7.64
N ARG A 76 -1.84 7.37 7.58
CA ARG A 76 -0.89 6.78 6.63
C ARG A 76 -0.69 5.30 6.99
N THR A 77 -0.92 4.41 6.03
CA THR A 77 -0.78 2.97 6.22
C THR A 77 -0.34 2.27 4.93
N CYS A 78 0.17 1.06 5.07
CA CYS A 78 0.36 0.16 3.95
C CYS A 78 -0.96 -0.56 3.70
N MET A 79 -1.52 -0.40 2.50
CA MET A 79 -2.76 -1.01 2.08
C MET A 79 -2.45 -2.15 1.12
N HIS A 80 -3.24 -3.23 1.18
CA HIS A 80 -3.07 -4.33 0.25
C HIS A 80 -3.31 -3.87 -1.19
N ASP A 81 -2.28 -3.99 -2.03
CA ASP A 81 -2.28 -3.61 -3.43
C ASP A 81 -1.55 -4.70 -4.24
N PRO A 82 -2.23 -5.84 -4.49
CA PRO A 82 -1.62 -6.96 -5.18
C PRO A 82 -1.36 -6.61 -6.64
N LYS A 83 -0.15 -6.89 -7.11
CA LYS A 83 0.19 -6.68 -8.53
C LYS A 83 -0.49 -7.73 -9.39
N HIS A 84 -1.35 -7.29 -10.29
CA HIS A 84 -1.98 -8.17 -11.28
C HIS A 84 -1.09 -8.34 -12.51
N THR A 85 -1.12 -9.50 -13.16
CA THR A 85 -0.34 -9.75 -14.40
C THR A 85 -1.27 -10.26 -15.48
N CYS A 86 -1.13 -9.71 -16.69
CA CYS A 86 -1.76 -10.23 -17.90
C CYS A 86 -0.68 -10.91 -18.75
N MET A 87 -0.99 -12.06 -19.33
CA MET A 87 -0.06 -12.83 -20.16
C MET A 87 -0.67 -13.15 -21.53
N TYR A 88 0.17 -13.10 -22.55
CA TYR A 88 -0.19 -13.51 -23.91
C TYR A 88 0.84 -14.48 -24.48
N THR A 89 0.40 -15.66 -24.91
CA THR A 89 1.24 -16.69 -25.51
C THR A 89 0.61 -17.22 -26.80
N SER A 90 0.96 -16.63 -27.94
CA SER A 90 0.49 -16.96 -29.31
C SER A 90 -1.04 -17.00 -29.52
N ARG A 91 -1.76 -17.87 -28.82
CA ARG A 91 -3.21 -18.07 -28.83
C ARG A 91 -3.83 -18.18 -27.44
N HIS A 92 -3.08 -18.03 -26.36
CA HIS A 92 -3.66 -18.04 -25.01
C HIS A 92 -3.49 -16.67 -24.36
N VAL A 93 -4.55 -16.20 -23.72
CA VAL A 93 -4.60 -14.96 -22.95
C VAL A 93 -4.98 -15.30 -21.52
N ILE A 94 -4.15 -14.90 -20.56
CA ILE A 94 -4.51 -14.87 -19.14
C ILE A 94 -4.70 -13.43 -18.73
N THR A 95 -5.91 -13.07 -18.32
CA THR A 95 -6.31 -11.72 -17.90
C THR A 95 -5.83 -11.38 -16.49
N PHE A 96 -5.88 -10.10 -16.12
CA PHE A 96 -5.46 -9.61 -14.79
C PHE A 96 -6.22 -10.25 -13.61
N ASP A 97 -7.50 -10.61 -13.82
CA ASP A 97 -8.35 -11.34 -12.87
C ASP A 97 -8.25 -12.88 -13.04
N ARG A 98 -7.20 -13.35 -13.72
CA ARG A 98 -6.80 -14.76 -13.88
C ARG A 98 -7.79 -15.61 -14.69
N ARG A 99 -8.60 -15.02 -15.55
CA ARG A 99 -9.40 -15.79 -16.52
C ARG A 99 -8.55 -16.17 -17.72
N ASP A 100 -8.70 -17.43 -18.13
CA ASP A 100 -7.95 -18.06 -19.22
C ASP A 100 -8.83 -18.18 -20.47
N TYR A 101 -8.29 -17.77 -21.62
CA TYR A 101 -9.00 -17.73 -22.89
C TYR A 101 -8.11 -18.18 -24.06
N ASP A 102 -8.70 -18.98 -24.94
CA ASP A 102 -8.14 -19.32 -26.24
C ASP A 102 -8.58 -18.29 -27.28
N PHE A 103 -7.58 -17.74 -27.97
CA PHE A 103 -7.72 -16.68 -28.93
C PHE A 103 -7.20 -17.11 -30.31
N HIS A 104 -8.10 -17.24 -31.27
CA HIS A 104 -7.80 -17.74 -32.62
C HIS A 104 -7.81 -16.65 -33.71
N GLY A 105 -7.77 -15.37 -33.32
CA GLY A 105 -7.76 -14.26 -34.26
C GLY A 105 -6.40 -14.04 -34.91
N THR A 106 -6.39 -13.64 -36.19
CA THR A 106 -5.18 -13.32 -36.97
C THR A 106 -4.94 -11.81 -37.15
N CYS A 107 -5.88 -10.97 -36.73
CA CYS A 107 -5.75 -9.52 -36.79
C CYS A 107 -4.83 -8.98 -35.68
N ARG A 108 -4.57 -7.67 -35.73
CA ARG A 108 -3.99 -6.92 -34.61
C ARG A 108 -5.06 -6.61 -33.57
N TYR A 109 -4.80 -6.95 -32.31
CA TYR A 109 -5.71 -6.73 -31.18
C TYR A 109 -5.06 -5.91 -30.09
N GLN A 110 -5.86 -5.11 -29.40
CA GLN A 110 -5.43 -4.40 -28.19
C GLN A 110 -5.59 -5.33 -26.99
N LEU A 111 -4.47 -5.73 -26.38
CA LEU A 111 -4.46 -6.62 -25.21
C LEU A 111 -4.65 -5.83 -23.91
N VAL A 112 -4.02 -4.66 -23.81
CA VAL A 112 -4.11 -3.76 -22.65
C VAL A 112 -4.24 -2.33 -23.12
N GLY A 113 -5.13 -1.57 -22.47
CA GLY A 113 -5.20 -0.12 -22.59
C GLY A 113 -6.27 0.48 -21.68
N LEU A 114 -6.19 1.78 -21.46
CA LEU A 114 -7.17 2.51 -20.67
C LEU A 114 -8.46 2.73 -21.46
N CYS A 115 -9.60 2.62 -20.78
CA CYS A 115 -10.89 3.01 -21.34
C CYS A 115 -11.03 4.54 -21.30
N GLY A 116 -11.22 5.17 -22.45
CA GLY A 116 -11.43 6.62 -22.56
C GLY A 116 -10.14 7.45 -22.61
N GLN A 117 -10.30 8.77 -22.72
CA GLN A 117 -9.19 9.71 -22.91
C GLN A 117 -8.98 10.53 -21.63
N ASN A 118 -8.25 9.98 -20.67
CA ASN A 118 -7.82 10.75 -19.50
C ASN A 118 -6.65 11.66 -19.88
N ARG A 119 -6.88 12.98 -19.83
CA ARG A 119 -5.83 13.98 -20.04
C ARG A 119 -4.86 13.92 -18.85
N GLY A 120 -3.57 13.71 -19.13
CA GLY A 120 -2.50 13.75 -18.11
C GLY A 120 -1.92 12.40 -17.69
N LEU A 121 -2.37 11.28 -18.26
CA LEU A 121 -1.71 9.98 -18.10
C LEU A 121 -1.02 9.61 -19.41
N ASP A 122 0.26 9.24 -19.35
CA ASP A 122 0.95 8.61 -20.47
C ASP A 122 0.27 7.26 -20.75
N GLN A 123 -0.45 7.18 -21.88
CA GLN A 123 -1.23 5.99 -22.20
C GLN A 123 -0.32 4.87 -22.68
N ILE A 124 -0.21 3.80 -21.90
CA ILE A 124 0.41 2.56 -22.36
C ILE A 124 -0.67 1.70 -23.03
N GLN A 125 -0.42 1.36 -24.29
CA GLN A 125 -1.26 0.45 -25.05
C GLN A 125 -0.41 -0.70 -25.58
N VAL A 126 -0.80 -1.92 -25.24
CA VAL A 126 -0.13 -3.13 -25.72
C VAL A 126 -1.00 -3.76 -26.79
N HIS A 127 -0.45 -3.91 -27.99
CA HIS A 127 -1.11 -4.56 -29.11
C HIS A 127 -0.38 -5.85 -29.47
N VAL A 128 -1.14 -6.89 -29.77
CA VAL A 128 -0.60 -8.19 -30.18
C VAL A 128 -1.14 -8.56 -31.56
N GLN A 129 -0.31 -9.24 -32.34
CA GLN A 129 -0.68 -9.81 -33.64
C GLN A 129 0.05 -11.15 -33.78
N THR A 130 -0.68 -12.20 -34.16
CA THR A 130 -0.09 -13.52 -34.39
C THR A 130 -0.08 -13.81 -35.88
N ASP A 131 1.09 -13.69 -36.50
CA ASP A 131 1.33 -14.03 -37.92
C ASP A 131 1.71 -15.53 -38.09
N GLY A 132 1.45 -16.37 -37.09
CA GLY A 132 1.82 -17.79 -37.08
C GLY A 132 3.21 -18.09 -36.50
N GLN A 133 3.99 -17.07 -36.10
CA GLN A 133 5.21 -17.24 -35.29
C GLN A 133 4.91 -17.10 -33.79
N ALA A 134 5.59 -17.90 -32.96
CA ALA A 134 5.40 -17.90 -31.51
C ALA A 134 5.97 -16.61 -30.89
N VAL A 135 5.09 -15.73 -30.44
CA VAL A 135 5.44 -14.52 -29.67
C VAL A 135 4.96 -14.70 -28.23
N SER A 136 5.83 -14.39 -27.27
CA SER A 136 5.54 -14.40 -25.84
C SER A 136 5.86 -13.02 -25.28
N GLU A 137 4.83 -12.31 -24.84
CA GLU A 137 4.96 -10.99 -24.19
C GLU A 137 4.35 -11.06 -22.78
N ARG A 138 5.07 -10.50 -21.80
CA ARG A 138 4.61 -10.40 -20.41
C ARG A 138 4.46 -8.93 -20.07
N VAL A 139 3.27 -8.56 -19.60
CA VAL A 139 2.97 -7.22 -19.15
C VAL A 139 2.63 -7.28 -17.66
N THR A 140 3.56 -6.83 -16.83
CA THR A 140 3.33 -6.60 -15.39
C THR A 140 2.60 -5.26 -15.22
N SER A 141 1.51 -5.25 -14.44
CA SER A 141 0.61 -4.09 -14.30
C SER A 141 1.15 -2.97 -13.40
N TRP A 142 0.39 -1.87 -13.41
CA TRP A 142 0.50 -0.63 -12.65
C TRP A 142 -0.40 -0.66 -11.41
N SER A 143 -0.04 0.07 -10.36
CA SER A 143 -0.88 0.37 -9.20
C SER A 143 -1.99 1.37 -9.57
N MET A 144 -3.21 1.15 -9.06
CA MET A 144 -4.38 2.04 -9.29
C MET A 144 -4.30 3.32 -8.47
#